data_AF-A0A957J4D2-F1
#
_entry.id   AF-A0A957J4D2-F1
#
_cell.length_a   1.000
_cell.length_b   1.000
_cell.length_c   1.000
_cell.angle_alpha   90.00
_cell.angle_beta   90.00
_cell.angle_gamma   90.00
#
_symmetry.space_group_name_H-M   'P 1'
#
loop_
_entity.id
_entity.type
_entity.pdbx_description
1 polymer ?
#
loop_
_entity_poly.entity_id
_entity_poly.type
_entity_poly.pdbx_seq_one_letter_code
_entity_poly.pdbx_strand_id
1 'polypeptide(L)'
;MAQLRRVGREYEQDPDKRSRRISRASVQTFGRLLTYVKPYRGWMTISVIALLFSVALGLVLPLVVQNLVDIVLVDKSMDTLNRLAVVLLIVFIVQAIFSFIHQLSLAYVGERVVADIRVQLYTHLQALSLTFFAERRTGEIVSRLTNDVTLLQGAITNDLVSLLRQAITL
;
A
#
# COMPACT_ATOMS: atom_id res chain seq x y z
N MET A 1 26.65 26.94 36.10
CA MET A 1 26.41 26.93 34.64
C MET A 1 27.09 25.79 33.86
N ALA A 2 27.86 24.88 34.49
CA ALA A 2 28.52 23.77 33.79
C ALA A 2 27.65 22.50 33.60
N GLN A 3 26.57 22.33 34.38
CA GLN A 3 25.68 21.16 34.30
C GLN A 3 24.60 21.26 33.20
N LEU A 4 24.13 22.46 32.85
CA LEU A 4 23.16 22.66 31.76
C LEU A 4 23.78 22.39 30.37
N ARG A 5 25.12 22.43 30.24
CA ARG A 5 25.86 22.06 29.03
C ARG A 5 26.13 20.56 28.87
N ARG A 6 25.79 19.73 29.88
CA ARG A 6 25.85 18.27 29.77
C ARG A 6 24.53 17.69 29.27
N VAL A 7 23.40 18.22 29.75
CA VAL A 7 22.07 17.82 29.29
C VAL A 7 21.86 18.13 27.80
N GLY A 8 22.40 19.26 27.30
CA GLY A 8 22.35 19.59 25.87
C GLY A 8 23.18 18.69 24.94
N ARG A 9 24.08 17.85 25.48
CA ARG A 9 24.90 16.91 24.69
C ARG A 9 24.34 15.49 24.64
N GLU A 10 23.41 15.14 25.53
CA GLU A 10 22.66 13.88 25.44
C GLU A 10 21.60 13.92 24.32
N TYR A 11 21.16 15.09 23.89
CA TYR A 11 20.31 15.26 22.70
C TYR A 11 21.08 15.17 21.37
N GLU A 12 22.41 15.10 21.40
CA GLU A 12 23.26 15.13 20.19
C GLU A 12 23.66 13.73 19.69
N GLN A 13 23.23 12.68 20.37
CA GLN A 13 23.38 11.29 19.94
C GLN A 13 22.03 10.58 19.93
N ASP A 14 21.12 11.08 19.09
CA ASP A 14 20.02 10.25 18.61
C ASP A 14 20.42 9.69 17.23
N PRO A 15 20.85 8.41 17.14
CA PRO A 15 21.26 7.79 15.89
C PRO A 15 20.07 7.56 14.93
N ASP A 16 18.83 7.77 15.38
CA ASP A 16 17.62 7.45 14.63
C ASP A 16 17.26 8.49 13.56
N LYS A 17 17.84 9.70 13.61
CA LYS A 17 17.64 10.74 12.58
C LYS A 17 18.33 10.46 11.23
N ARG A 18 19.11 9.39 11.10
CA ARG A 18 19.70 8.98 9.79
C ARG A 18 18.75 8.19 8.90
N SER A 19 17.62 7.68 9.41
CA SER A 19 16.75 6.74 8.70
C SER A 19 15.66 7.41 7.84
N ARG A 20 16.05 8.24 6.86
CA ARG A 20 15.09 8.70 5.81
C ARG A 20 15.72 9.10 4.48
N ARG A 21 16.92 8.60 4.16
CA ARG A 21 17.36 8.57 2.76
C ARG A 21 16.90 7.24 2.19
N ILE A 22 15.94 7.28 1.27
CA ILE A 22 15.63 6.16 0.38
C ILE A 22 16.96 5.78 -0.30
N SER A 23 17.63 4.76 0.23
CA SER A 23 18.92 4.32 -0.28
C SER A 23 18.69 3.75 -1.67
N ARG A 24 19.60 4.00 -2.63
CA ARG A 24 19.50 3.44 -3.98
C ARG A 24 19.32 1.92 -3.97
N ALA A 25 19.85 1.24 -2.94
CA ALA A 25 19.64 -0.18 -2.69
C ALA A 25 18.16 -0.54 -2.46
N SER A 26 17.40 0.26 -1.69
CA SER A 26 15.98 0.06 -1.43
C SER A 26 15.14 0.17 -2.71
N VAL A 27 15.47 1.13 -3.59
CA VAL A 27 14.81 1.30 -4.89
C VAL A 27 15.07 0.10 -5.80
N GLN A 28 16.29 -0.42 -5.79
CA GLN A 28 16.65 -1.58 -6.61
C GLN A 28 15.97 -2.87 -6.12
N THR A 29 15.85 -3.05 -4.80
CA THR A 29 15.08 -4.16 -4.21
C THR A 29 13.60 -4.05 -4.56
N PHE A 30 13.01 -2.85 -4.51
CA PHE A 30 11.63 -2.63 -4.93
C PHE A 30 11.41 -2.96 -6.42
N GLY A 31 12.36 -2.58 -7.28
CA GLY A 31 12.34 -2.95 -8.71
C GLY A 31 12.34 -4.47 -8.96
N ARG A 32 13.04 -5.23 -8.11
CA ARG A 32 13.00 -6.71 -8.16
C ARG A 32 11.64 -7.25 -7.71
N LEU A 33 11.06 -6.68 -6.65
CA LEU A 33 9.74 -7.07 -6.13
C LEU A 33 8.61 -6.82 -7.16
N LEU A 34 8.70 -5.74 -7.94
CA LEU A 34 7.78 -5.48 -9.05
C LEU A 34 7.78 -6.58 -10.12
N THR A 35 8.82 -7.42 -10.19
CA THR A 35 8.84 -8.57 -11.10
C THR A 35 7.80 -9.63 -10.70
N TYR A 36 7.52 -9.79 -9.40
CA TYR A 36 6.48 -10.71 -8.91
C TYR A 36 5.07 -10.24 -9.24
N VAL A 37 4.88 -8.95 -9.53
CA VAL A 37 3.59 -8.40 -9.98
C VAL A 37 3.32 -8.71 -11.46
N LYS A 38 4.37 -8.94 -12.27
CA LYS A 38 4.23 -9.14 -13.73
C LYS A 38 3.27 -10.26 -14.15
N PRO A 39 3.21 -11.43 -13.49
CA PRO A 39 2.24 -12.48 -13.83
C PRO A 39 0.78 -12.02 -13.67
N TYR A 40 0.53 -11.04 -12.81
CA TYR A 40 -0.80 -10.56 -12.45
C TYR A 40 -1.20 -9.26 -13.16
N ARG A 41 -0.55 -8.93 -14.29
CA ARG A 41 -0.80 -7.70 -15.08
C ARG A 41 -2.26 -7.53 -15.52
N GLY A 42 -2.98 -8.61 -15.79
CA GLY A 42 -4.40 -8.55 -16.14
C GLY A 42 -5.25 -7.94 -15.01
N TRP A 43 -5.13 -8.49 -13.80
CA TRP A 43 -5.80 -7.97 -12.61
C TRP A 43 -5.35 -6.56 -12.25
N MET A 44 -4.06 -6.24 -12.44
CA MET A 44 -3.57 -4.87 -12.28
C MET A 44 -4.20 -3.89 -13.26
N THR A 45 -4.41 -4.30 -14.52
CA THR A 45 -5.04 -3.43 -15.53
C THR A 45 -6.51 -3.19 -15.18
N ILE A 46 -7.24 -4.23 -14.75
CA ILE A 46 -8.61 -4.11 -14.26
C ILE A 46 -8.67 -3.14 -13.07
N SER A 47 -7.75 -3.30 -12.12
CA SER A 47 -7.64 -2.46 -10.94
C SER A 47 -7.44 -0.99 -11.32
N VAL A 48 -6.45 -0.69 -12.17
CA VAL A 48 -6.16 0.68 -12.62
C VAL A 48 -7.33 1.30 -13.39
N ILE A 49 -7.97 0.55 -14.29
CA ILE A 49 -9.14 1.04 -15.04
C ILE A 49 -10.29 1.36 -14.09
N ALA A 50 -10.60 0.44 -13.16
CA ALA A 50 -11.67 0.66 -12.19
C ALA A 50 -11.37 1.85 -11.27
N LEU A 51 -10.12 2.06 -10.88
CA LEU A 51 -9.71 3.24 -10.12
C LEU A 51 -9.97 4.53 -10.90
N LEU A 52 -9.54 4.60 -12.16
CA LEU A 52 -9.73 5.79 -13.00
C LEU A 52 -11.22 6.17 -13.09
N PHE A 53 -12.10 5.18 -13.28
CA PHE A 53 -13.55 5.42 -13.26
C PHE A 53 -14.05 5.87 -11.88
N SER A 54 -13.59 5.23 -10.80
CA SER A 54 -13.97 5.61 -9.44
C SER A 54 -13.56 7.05 -9.09
N VAL A 55 -12.37 7.47 -9.53
CA VAL A 55 -11.86 8.83 -9.33
C VAL A 55 -12.65 9.81 -10.19
N ALA A 56 -12.86 9.51 -11.47
CA ALA A 56 -13.64 10.35 -12.39
C ALA A 56 -15.08 10.57 -11.89
N LEU A 57 -15.74 9.53 -11.37
CA LEU A 57 -17.06 9.64 -10.75
C LEU A 57 -17.02 10.45 -9.45
N GLY A 58 -15.92 10.42 -8.70
CA GLY A 58 -15.72 11.25 -7.52
C GLY A 58 -15.70 12.75 -7.82
N LEU A 59 -15.28 13.15 -9.02
CA LEU A 59 -15.34 14.56 -9.47
C LEU A 59 -16.77 15.03 -9.77
N VAL A 60 -17.75 14.13 -9.87
CA VAL A 60 -19.15 14.53 -10.07
C VAL A 60 -19.69 15.27 -8.85
N LEU A 61 -19.28 14.92 -7.63
CA LEU A 61 -19.75 15.56 -6.41
C LEU A 61 -19.49 17.09 -6.37
N PRO A 62 -18.25 17.59 -6.56
CA PRO A 62 -18.00 19.04 -6.58
C PRO A 62 -18.76 19.75 -7.71
N LEU A 63 -18.95 19.12 -8.87
CA LEU A 63 -19.77 19.66 -9.96
C LEU A 63 -21.24 19.76 -9.56
N VAL A 64 -21.78 18.74 -8.89
CA VAL A 64 -23.16 18.74 -8.39
C VAL A 64 -23.35 19.83 -7.32
N VAL A 65 -22.39 19.99 -6.41
CA VAL A 65 -22.43 21.04 -5.38
C VAL A 65 -22.42 22.44 -6.01
N GLN A 66 -21.58 22.67 -7.03
CA GLN A 66 -21.58 23.93 -7.77
C GLN A 66 -22.96 24.23 -8.39
N ASN A 67 -23.54 23.26 -9.09
CA ASN A 67 -24.86 23.41 -9.70
C ASN A 67 -25.98 23.56 -8.66
N LEU A 68 -25.88 22.88 -7.52
CA LEU A 68 -26.85 23.01 -6.41
C LEU A 68 -26.88 24.43 -5.86
N VAL A 69 -25.73 25.06 -5.67
CA VAL A 69 -25.64 26.45 -5.20
C VAL A 69 -26.33 27.38 -6.20
N ASP A 70 -26.07 27.22 -7.50
CA ASP A 70 -26.68 28.03 -8.55
C ASP A 70 -28.20 27.85 -8.63
N ILE A 71 -28.70 26.61 -8.57
CA ILE A 71 -30.14 26.28 -8.69
C ILE A 71 -30.93 26.72 -7.45
N VAL A 72 -30.39 26.52 -6.25
CA VAL A 72 -31.05 26.90 -4.99
C VAL A 72 -31.14 28.42 -4.85
N LEU A 73 -30.15 29.15 -5.37
CA LEU A 73 -30.14 30.62 -5.36
C LEU A 73 -31.06 31.24 -6.43
N VAL A 74 -31.26 30.58 -7.57
CA VAL A 74 -31.97 31.16 -8.72
C VAL A 74 -33.42 30.66 -8.87
N ASP A 75 -33.68 29.35 -8.77
CA ASP A 75 -34.91 28.75 -9.33
C ASP A 75 -35.89 28.20 -8.27
N LYS A 76 -35.42 27.94 -7.03
CA LYS A 76 -36.22 27.40 -5.89
C LYS A 76 -37.12 26.19 -6.24
N SER A 77 -36.83 25.46 -7.31
CA SER A 77 -37.67 24.37 -7.82
C SER A 77 -37.31 23.04 -7.13
N MET A 78 -38.25 22.48 -6.37
CA MET A 78 -38.07 21.21 -5.64
C MET A 78 -37.88 20.00 -6.56
N ASP A 79 -38.43 20.04 -7.78
CA ASP A 79 -38.33 18.96 -8.76
C ASP A 79 -36.89 18.80 -9.28
N THR A 80 -36.21 19.91 -9.58
CA THR A 80 -34.80 19.94 -10.00
C THR A 80 -33.90 19.37 -8.91
N LEU A 81 -34.17 19.71 -7.64
CA LEU A 81 -33.45 19.18 -6.49
C LEU A 81 -33.61 17.66 -6.37
N ASN A 82 -34.84 17.15 -6.51
CA ASN A 82 -35.11 15.72 -6.44
C ASN A 82 -34.42 14.94 -7.57
N ARG A 83 -34.46 15.47 -8.80
CA ARG A 83 -33.77 14.86 -9.95
C ARG A 83 -32.26 14.77 -9.74
N LEU A 84 -31.66 15.84 -9.22
CA LEU A 84 -30.24 15.88 -8.94
C LEU A 84 -29.83 14.91 -7.82
N ALA A 85 -30.67 14.77 -6.78
CA ALA A 85 -30.47 13.78 -5.73
C ALA A 85 -30.48 12.34 -6.26
N VAL A 86 -31.42 12.00 -7.16
CA VAL A 86 -31.48 10.67 -7.79
C VAL A 86 -30.25 10.41 -8.66
N VAL A 87 -29.82 11.40 -9.46
CA VAL A 87 -28.59 11.28 -10.27
C VAL A 87 -27.37 11.05 -9.37
N LEU A 88 -27.25 11.81 -8.28
CA LEU A 88 -26.14 11.66 -7.33
C LEU A 88 -26.14 10.27 -6.68
N LEU A 89 -27.31 9.75 -6.31
CA LEU A 89 -27.46 8.41 -5.75
C LEU A 89 -26.94 7.34 -6.72
N ILE A 90 -27.32 7.42 -8.00
CA ILE A 90 -26.85 6.48 -9.03
C ILE A 90 -25.33 6.60 -9.19
N VAL A 91 -24.79 7.82 -9.26
CA VAL A 91 -23.35 8.05 -9.37
C VAL A 91 -22.59 7.44 -8.21
N PHE A 92 -23.05 7.61 -6.97
CA PHE A 92 -22.42 6.99 -5.80
C PHE A 92 -22.47 5.47 -5.81
N ILE A 93 -23.58 4.87 -6.25
CA ILE A 93 -23.67 3.41 -6.39
C ILE A 93 -22.64 2.91 -7.41
N VAL A 94 -22.57 3.55 -8.58
CA VAL A 94 -21.62 3.18 -9.64
C VAL A 94 -20.18 3.41 -9.17
N GLN A 95 -19.90 4.53 -8.50
CA GLN A 95 -18.59 4.81 -7.91
C GLN A 95 -18.20 3.75 -6.89
N ALA A 96 -19.11 3.34 -6.01
CA ALA A 96 -18.86 2.30 -5.00
C ALA A 96 -18.52 0.96 -5.66
N ILE A 97 -19.20 0.58 -6.75
CA ILE A 97 -18.90 -0.63 -7.52
C ILE A 97 -17.48 -0.58 -8.08
N PHE A 98 -17.09 0.52 -8.75
CA PHE A 98 -15.74 0.65 -9.30
C PHE A 98 -14.66 0.69 -8.22
N SER A 99 -14.93 1.40 -7.12
CA SER A 99 -14.04 1.43 -5.95
C SER A 99 -13.85 0.03 -5.38
N PHE A 100 -14.92 -0.75 -5.25
CA PHE A 100 -14.86 -2.13 -4.78
C PHE A 100 -14.06 -3.03 -5.74
N ILE A 101 -14.32 -2.95 -7.06
CA ILE A 101 -13.60 -3.74 -8.07
C ILE A 101 -12.11 -3.46 -8.03
N HIS A 102 -11.71 -2.19 -7.99
CA HIS A 102 -10.31 -1.81 -7.89
C HIS A 102 -9.68 -2.37 -6.62
N GLN A 103 -10.31 -2.17 -5.45
CA GLN A 103 -9.81 -2.63 -4.16
C GLN A 103 -9.67 -4.15 -4.10
N LEU A 104 -10.67 -4.89 -4.60
CA LEU A 104 -10.65 -6.35 -4.63
C LEU A 104 -9.57 -6.87 -5.56
N SER A 105 -9.47 -6.31 -6.77
CA SER A 105 -8.47 -6.72 -7.77
C SER A 105 -7.05 -6.46 -7.25
N LEU A 106 -6.83 -5.32 -6.60
CA LEU A 106 -5.54 -4.96 -6.02
C LEU A 106 -5.18 -5.84 -4.82
N ALA A 107 -6.14 -6.10 -3.92
CA ALA A 107 -5.94 -7.02 -2.81
C ALA A 107 -5.60 -8.43 -3.31
N TYR A 108 -6.32 -8.91 -4.33
CA TYR A 108 -6.05 -10.20 -4.96
C TYR A 108 -4.62 -10.29 -5.51
N VAL A 109 -4.17 -9.27 -6.24
CA VAL A 109 -2.79 -9.20 -6.74
C VAL A 109 -1.79 -9.22 -5.58
N GLY A 110 -2.04 -8.40 -4.55
CA GLY A 110 -1.17 -8.31 -3.37
C GLY A 110 -1.02 -9.66 -2.67
N GLU A 111 -2.13 -10.30 -2.33
CA GLU A 111 -2.13 -11.61 -1.67
C GLU A 111 -1.43 -12.69 -2.51
N ARG A 112 -1.61 -12.68 -3.83
CA ARG A 112 -0.96 -13.63 -4.73
C ARG A 112 0.54 -13.41 -4.83
N VAL A 113 0.99 -12.17 -4.98
CA VAL A 113 2.41 -11.79 -4.96
C VAL A 113 3.07 -12.24 -3.67
N VAL A 114 2.40 -12.01 -2.55
CA VAL A 114 2.86 -12.44 -1.23
C VAL A 114 2.94 -13.95 -1.11
N ALA A 115 1.92 -14.66 -1.58
CA ALA A 115 1.90 -16.13 -1.56
C ALA A 115 3.09 -16.68 -2.36
N ASP A 116 3.37 -16.14 -3.54
CA ASP A 116 4.49 -16.58 -4.38
C ASP A 116 5.84 -16.35 -3.68
N ILE A 117 6.00 -15.19 -3.04
CA ILE A 117 7.24 -14.89 -2.30
C ILE A 117 7.39 -15.80 -1.09
N ARG A 118 6.31 -16.06 -0.35
CA ARG A 118 6.34 -17.01 0.78
C ARG A 118 6.76 -18.40 0.32
N VAL A 119 6.16 -18.90 -0.77
CA VAL A 119 6.53 -20.20 -1.34
C VAL A 119 8.02 -20.22 -1.69
N GLN A 120 8.53 -19.22 -2.41
CA GLN A 120 9.94 -19.17 -2.79
C GLN A 120 10.89 -19.09 -1.59
N LEU A 121 10.53 -18.31 -0.57
CA LEU A 121 11.30 -18.19 0.66
C LEU A 121 11.39 -19.55 1.37
N TYR A 122 10.26 -20.23 1.56
CA TYR A 122 10.23 -21.54 2.21
C TYR A 122 10.99 -22.60 1.40
N THR A 123 10.82 -22.64 0.07
CA THR A 123 11.58 -23.57 -0.78
C THR A 123 13.08 -23.33 -0.68
N HIS A 124 13.54 -22.09 -0.65
CA HIS A 124 14.95 -21.78 -0.48
C HIS A 124 15.48 -22.20 0.90
N LEU A 125 14.71 -21.95 1.96
CA LEU A 125 15.07 -22.35 3.33
C LEU A 125 15.18 -23.88 3.48
N GLN A 126 14.27 -24.62 2.87
CA GLN A 126 14.29 -26.09 2.92
C GLN A 126 15.46 -26.69 2.12
N ALA A 127 16.01 -25.97 1.13
CA ALA A 127 17.13 -26.43 0.32
C ALA A 127 18.51 -26.18 0.96
N LEU A 128 18.58 -25.50 2.10
CA LEU A 128 19.83 -25.28 2.83
C LEU A 128 20.34 -26.58 3.46
N SER A 129 21.67 -26.77 3.47
CA SER A 129 22.29 -28.00 3.97
C SER A 129 22.20 -28.11 5.50
N LEU A 130 22.11 -29.35 6.00
CA LEU A 130 22.21 -29.63 7.44
C LEU A 130 23.53 -29.10 8.04
N THR A 131 24.61 -29.09 7.26
CA THR A 131 25.90 -28.51 7.64
C THR A 131 25.82 -27.00 7.85
N PHE A 132 25.07 -26.27 7.01
CA PHE A 132 24.78 -24.84 7.20
C PHE A 132 24.07 -24.58 8.54
N PHE A 133 23.17 -25.48 8.95
CA PHE A 133 22.50 -25.40 10.25
C PHE A 133 23.36 -25.89 11.43
N ALA A 134 24.39 -26.70 11.19
CA ALA A 134 25.22 -27.33 12.23
C ALA A 134 26.53 -26.59 12.57
N GLU A 135 27.15 -25.85 11.63
CA GLU A 135 28.50 -25.27 11.79
C GLU A 135 28.58 -23.96 12.60
N ARG A 136 27.47 -23.41 13.09
CA ARG A 136 27.45 -22.16 13.85
C ARG A 136 26.70 -22.35 15.18
N ARG A 137 27.17 -21.69 16.26
CA ARG A 137 26.61 -21.78 17.63
C ARG A 137 25.08 -21.82 17.57
N THR A 138 24.51 -22.98 17.88
CA THR A 138 23.17 -23.44 17.50
C THR A 138 22.05 -22.49 17.90
N GLY A 139 22.19 -21.75 19.00
CA GLY A 139 21.19 -20.79 19.49
C GLY A 139 21.14 -19.45 18.76
N GLU A 140 22.26 -18.96 18.23
CA GLU A 140 22.30 -17.65 17.55
C GLU A 140 21.78 -17.76 16.11
N ILE A 141 22.05 -18.88 15.43
CA ILE A 141 21.53 -19.12 14.08
C ILE A 141 20.04 -19.39 14.11
N VAL A 142 19.53 -20.22 15.02
CA VAL A 142 18.09 -20.48 15.09
C VAL A 142 17.32 -19.19 15.40
N SER A 143 17.86 -18.35 16.30
CA SER A 143 17.26 -17.04 16.62
C SER A 143 17.34 -16.06 15.45
N ARG A 144 18.51 -15.89 14.82
CA ARG A 144 18.65 -15.01 13.64
C ARG A 144 17.83 -15.50 12.47
N LEU A 145 17.87 -16.79 12.14
CA LEU A 145 17.07 -17.34 11.06
C LEU A 145 15.57 -17.17 11.32
N THR A 146 15.07 -17.53 12.50
CA THR A 146 13.62 -17.44 12.79
C THR A 146 13.16 -15.99 12.85
N ASN A 147 13.93 -15.10 13.49
CA ASN A 147 13.58 -13.68 13.59
C ASN A 147 13.75 -12.98 12.23
N ASP A 148 14.84 -13.21 11.50
CA ASP A 148 15.08 -12.60 10.20
C ASP A 148 14.07 -13.11 9.16
N VAL A 149 13.68 -14.38 9.21
CA VAL A 149 12.60 -14.92 8.35
C VAL A 149 11.27 -14.28 8.68
N THR A 150 10.95 -14.11 9.97
CA THR A 150 9.70 -13.45 10.37
C THR A 150 9.69 -11.97 9.98
N LEU A 151 10.81 -11.28 10.13
CA LEU A 151 10.98 -9.89 9.72
C LEU A 151 10.94 -9.73 8.20
N LEU A 152 11.62 -10.60 7.45
CA LEU A 152 11.55 -10.63 5.99
C LEU A 152 10.13 -10.95 5.51
N GLN A 153 9.47 -11.91 6.16
CA GLN A 153 8.09 -12.25 5.87
C GLN A 153 7.19 -11.03 6.11
N GLY A 154 7.33 -10.33 7.24
CA GLY A 154 6.57 -9.11 7.53
C GLY A 154 6.82 -7.99 6.52
N ALA A 155 8.09 -7.68 6.27
CA ALA A 155 8.52 -6.63 5.35
C ALA A 155 8.06 -6.90 3.90
N ILE A 156 8.09 -8.15 3.46
CA ILE A 156 7.70 -8.49 2.09
C ILE A 156 6.20 -8.76 1.97
N THR A 157 5.55 -9.27 3.01
CA THR A 157 4.10 -9.56 2.97
C THR A 157 3.29 -8.28 3.14
N ASN A 158 3.53 -7.55 4.22
CA ASN A 158 2.63 -6.48 4.62
C ASN A 158 3.06 -5.14 4.04
N ASP A 159 4.36 -4.81 4.13
CA ASP A 159 4.83 -3.50 3.70
C ASP A 159 4.80 -3.37 2.18
N LEU A 160 5.20 -4.41 1.43
CA LEU A 160 5.13 -4.39 -0.03
C LEU A 160 3.70 -4.25 -0.55
N VAL A 161 2.75 -5.02 -0.02
CA VAL A 161 1.33 -4.94 -0.45
C VAL A 161 0.75 -3.57 -0.11
N SER A 162 1.06 -3.06 1.07
CA SER A 162 0.64 -1.72 1.48
C SER A 162 1.23 -0.64 0.55
N LEU A 163 2.51 -0.75 0.18
CA LEU A 163 3.16 0.17 -0.75
C LEU A 163 2.56 0.09 -2.16
N LEU A 164 2.29 -1.12 -2.67
CA LEU A 164 1.61 -1.29 -3.95
C LEU A 164 0.21 -0.67 -3.92
N ARG A 165 -0.52 -0.87 -2.82
CA ARG A 165 -1.83 -0.26 -2.64
C ARG A 165 -1.78 1.26 -2.61
N GLN A 166 -0.84 1.82 -1.86
CA GLN A 166 -0.63 3.27 -1.78
C GLN A 166 -0.19 3.85 -3.12
N ALA A 167 0.75 3.22 -3.83
CA ALA A 167 1.25 3.70 -5.11
C ALA A 167 0.18 3.74 -6.22
N ILE A 168 -0.88 2.95 -6.09
CA ILE A 168 -2.01 2.97 -7.02
C ILE A 168 -3.08 3.95 -6.55
N THR A 169 -3.30 4.08 -5.24
CA THR A 169 -4.35 4.93 -4.68
C THR A 169 -3.97 6.42 -4.60
N LEU A 170 -2.69 6.71 -4.37
CA LEU A 170 -2.12 8.04 -4.14
C LEU A 170 -1.56 8.63 -5.44
#